data_AF-A0A2V9CGY0-F1
#
_entry.id   AF-A0A2V9CGY0-F1
#
_cell.length_a   1.000
_cell.length_b   1.000
_cell.length_c   1.000
_cell.angle_alpha   90.00
_cell.angle_beta   90.00
_cell.angle_gamma   90.00
#
_symmetry.space_group_name_H-M   'P 1'
#
loop_
_entity.id
_entity.type
_entity.pdbx_description
1 polymer ?
#
loop_
_entity_poly.entity_id
_entity_poly.type
_entity_poly.pdbx_seq_one_letter_code
_entity_poly.pdbx_strand_id
1 'polypeptide(L)'
;MLAIEFGAFVLTASLLLACGRSVSMAVILPLLLVPATGAAIDIVNQLIAFLFPPRVLPKLDLSKGIPDECLTVVAVPTLLLNESQTRQMVEALEVRFLGNRDKNLHFALLTDSVDSRNGPADEDPLIRLCSQLIERLNRKYAQQSRGSFFHFHRHQVYCASEGMWMGWERKRGKLLDFNSFLRAEHDAFSVKIGDLSLLKNVRYVITLDSDTQLPREAAQKLIGTLAHPLNRAVFDSSGKKL
;
A
#
# COMPACT_ATOMS: atom_id res chain seq x y z
N MET A 1 18.34 15.18 -15.76
CA MET A 1 19.10 14.46 -14.73
C MET A 1 20.55 14.31 -15.17
N LEU A 2 20.84 13.62 -16.28
CA LEU A 2 22.16 13.59 -16.95
C LEU A 2 22.89 14.94 -17.08
N ALA A 3 22.20 16.02 -17.45
CA ALA A 3 22.83 17.35 -17.57
C ALA A 3 23.29 17.93 -16.22
N ILE A 4 22.62 17.56 -15.12
CA ILE A 4 22.95 17.99 -13.75
C ILE A 4 24.16 17.20 -13.24
N GLU A 5 24.19 15.89 -13.46
CA GLU A 5 25.32 15.03 -13.11
C GLU A 5 26.58 15.37 -13.92
N PHE A 6 26.42 15.64 -15.22
CA PHE A 6 27.52 16.10 -16.06
C PHE A 6 28.03 17.48 -15.63
N GLY A 7 27.12 18.39 -15.25
CA GLY A 7 27.47 19.69 -14.68
C GLY A 7 28.23 19.57 -13.35
N ALA A 8 27.82 18.66 -12.46
CA ALA A 8 28.50 18.37 -11.20
C ALA A 8 29.89 17.76 -11.43
N PHE A 9 30.03 16.87 -12.41
CA PHE A 9 31.32 16.30 -12.82
C PHE A 9 32.27 17.37 -13.37
N VAL A 10 31.80 18.23 -14.27
CA VAL A 10 32.61 19.33 -14.84
C VAL A 10 32.97 20.35 -13.77
N LEU A 11 32.05 20.70 -12.87
CA LEU A 11 32.28 21.65 -11.78
C LEU A 11 33.30 21.11 -10.77
N THR A 12 33.18 19.85 -10.36
CA THR A 12 34.14 19.19 -9.45
C THR A 12 35.51 19.06 -10.10
N ALA A 13 35.58 18.64 -11.37
CA ALA A 13 36.85 18.61 -12.12
C ALA A 13 37.48 20.00 -12.26
N SER A 14 36.68 21.05 -12.52
CA SER A 14 37.16 22.44 -12.66
C SER A 14 37.66 23.02 -11.33
N LEU A 15 36.95 22.77 -10.22
CA LEU A 15 37.38 23.17 -8.86
C LEU A 15 38.69 22.47 -8.47
N LEU A 16 38.83 21.20 -8.81
CA LEU A 16 40.05 20.43 -8.55
C LEU A 16 41.24 20.93 -9.38
N LEU A 17 41.01 21.33 -10.64
CA LEU A 17 42.02 21.97 -11.48
C LEU A 17 42.40 23.38 -10.96
N ALA A 18 41.43 24.13 -10.42
CA ALA A 18 41.65 25.47 -9.86
C ALA A 18 42.42 25.46 -8.52
N CYS A 19 42.30 24.40 -7.70
CA CYS A 19 43.02 24.26 -6.44
C CYS A 19 44.51 23.87 -6.59
N GLY A 20 44.98 23.55 -7.81
CA GLY A 20 46.38 23.22 -8.07
C GLY A 20 46.88 21.90 -7.43
N ARG A 21 48.20 21.63 -7.53
CA ARG A 21 48.86 20.37 -7.11
C ARG A 21 48.84 20.05 -5.60
N SER A 22 48.21 20.89 -4.77
CA SER A 22 48.21 20.73 -3.30
C SER A 22 47.18 19.72 -2.77
N VAL A 23 46.25 19.24 -3.60
CA VAL A 23 45.25 18.24 -3.20
C VAL A 23 45.75 16.85 -3.59
N SER A 24 45.92 15.97 -2.59
CA SER A 24 46.37 14.59 -2.81
C SER A 24 45.39 13.83 -3.71
N MET A 25 45.92 13.01 -4.61
CA MET A 25 45.15 12.13 -5.51
C MET A 25 44.18 11.21 -4.74
N ALA A 26 44.52 10.89 -3.48
CA ALA A 26 43.68 10.13 -2.56
C ALA A 26 42.36 10.84 -2.18
N VAL A 27 42.28 12.18 -2.30
CA VAL A 27 41.06 12.97 -2.04
C VAL A 27 40.30 13.25 -3.33
N ILE A 28 41.02 13.40 -4.45
CA ILE A 28 40.44 13.68 -5.77
C ILE A 28 39.62 12.50 -6.28
N LEU A 29 40.18 11.29 -6.20
CA LEU A 29 39.56 10.09 -6.72
C LEU A 29 38.18 9.79 -6.11
N PRO A 30 38.00 9.76 -4.76
CA PRO A 30 36.67 9.54 -4.18
C PRO A 30 35.70 10.68 -4.50
N LEU A 31 36.17 11.93 -4.64
CA LEU A 31 35.31 13.07 -4.96
C LEU A 31 34.77 13.01 -6.39
N LEU A 32 35.55 12.49 -7.34
CA LEU A 32 35.13 12.31 -8.73
C LEU A 32 34.26 11.05 -8.94
N LEU A 33 34.43 10.05 -8.07
CA LEU A 33 33.66 8.80 -8.09
C LEU A 33 32.16 9.02 -7.81
N VAL A 34 31.81 10.00 -6.97
CA VAL A 34 30.41 10.32 -6.65
C VAL A 34 29.61 10.75 -7.90
N PRO A 35 29.98 11.81 -8.64
CA PRO A 35 29.25 12.21 -9.85
C PRO A 35 29.41 11.19 -10.99
N ALA A 36 30.53 10.47 -11.08
CA ALA A 36 30.70 9.39 -12.06
C ALA A 36 29.71 8.24 -11.84
N THR A 37 29.44 7.88 -10.57
CA THR A 37 28.46 6.84 -10.22
C THR A 37 27.03 7.29 -10.54
N GLY A 38 26.69 8.55 -10.25
CA GLY A 38 25.40 9.14 -10.63
C GLY A 38 25.15 9.08 -12.14
N ALA A 39 26.14 9.52 -12.93
CA ALA A 39 26.08 9.43 -14.39
C ALA A 39 25.97 7.99 -14.90
N ALA A 40 26.71 7.04 -14.32
CA ALA A 40 26.63 5.63 -14.69
C ALA A 40 25.24 5.04 -14.41
N ILE A 41 24.65 5.34 -13.25
CA ILE A 41 23.29 4.90 -12.89
C ILE A 41 22.27 5.45 -13.88
N ASP A 42 22.36 6.73 -14.24
CA ASP A 42 21.46 7.36 -15.21
C ASP A 42 21.55 6.69 -16.59
N ILE A 43 22.77 6.43 -17.07
CA ILE A 43 23.00 5.74 -18.35
C ILE A 43 22.40 4.33 -18.31
N VAL A 44 22.63 3.57 -17.24
CA VAL A 44 22.07 2.22 -17.09
C VAL A 44 20.55 2.26 -17.02
N ASN A 45 19.96 3.18 -16.25
CA ASN A 45 18.52 3.35 -16.15
C ASN A 45 17.88 3.70 -17.51
N GLN A 46 18.51 4.59 -18.28
CA GLN A 46 18.03 4.92 -19.62
C GLN A 46 18.17 3.74 -20.58
N LEU A 47 19.28 3.02 -20.51
CA LEU A 47 19.50 1.84 -21.34
C LEU A 47 18.45 0.76 -21.03
N ILE A 48 18.13 0.53 -19.76
CA ILE A 48 17.06 -0.39 -19.34
C ILE A 48 15.71 0.09 -19.89
N ALA A 49 15.36 1.37 -19.74
CA ALA A 49 14.10 1.92 -20.23
C ALA A 49 13.97 1.84 -21.77
N PHE A 50 15.10 1.93 -22.48
CA PHE A 50 15.16 1.78 -23.94
C PHE A 50 15.04 0.32 -24.38
N LEU A 51 15.76 -0.59 -23.72
CA LEU A 51 15.80 -2.01 -24.10
C LEU A 51 14.53 -2.77 -23.71
N PHE A 52 13.88 -2.39 -22.62
CA PHE A 52 12.72 -3.10 -22.08
C PHE A 52 11.45 -2.23 -22.20
N PRO A 53 10.72 -2.31 -23.33
CA PRO A 53 9.48 -1.57 -23.48
C PRO A 53 8.45 -1.99 -22.42
N PRO A 54 7.61 -1.06 -21.93
CA PRO A 54 6.61 -1.38 -20.93
C PRO A 54 5.62 -2.43 -21.48
N ARG A 55 5.48 -3.54 -20.75
CA ARG A 55 4.47 -4.55 -21.07
C ARG A 55 3.09 -4.04 -20.64
N VAL A 56 2.25 -3.70 -21.61
CA VAL A 56 0.86 -3.34 -21.35
C VAL A 56 0.08 -4.62 -21.06
N LEU A 57 -0.46 -4.73 -19.85
CA LEU A 57 -1.35 -5.82 -19.51
C LEU A 57 -2.73 -5.59 -20.13
N PRO A 58 -3.32 -6.60 -20.82
CA PRO A 58 -4.68 -6.50 -21.33
C PRO A 58 -5.65 -6.39 -20.15
N LYS A 59 -6.75 -5.64 -20.33
CA LYS A 59 -7.74 -5.37 -19.29
C LYS A 59 -9.14 -5.39 -19.85
N LEU A 60 -10.07 -5.94 -19.07
CA LEU A 60 -11.49 -5.82 -19.34
C LEU A 60 -11.96 -4.39 -19.11
N ASP A 61 -12.91 -3.93 -19.93
CA ASP A 61 -13.57 -2.64 -19.72
C ASP A 61 -14.68 -2.79 -18.68
N LEU A 62 -14.38 -2.35 -17.45
CA LEU A 62 -15.33 -2.32 -16.33
C LEU A 62 -15.89 -0.91 -16.06
N SER A 63 -15.87 -0.02 -17.05
CA SER A 63 -16.39 1.35 -16.94
C SER A 63 -17.88 1.41 -16.56
N LYS A 64 -18.65 0.39 -16.92
CA LYS A 64 -20.08 0.26 -16.58
C LYS A 64 -20.33 -0.33 -15.19
N GLY A 65 -19.29 -0.79 -14.50
CA GLY A 65 -19.35 -1.34 -13.16
C GLY A 65 -18.61 -2.67 -13.03
N ILE A 66 -18.33 -3.05 -11.79
CA ILE A 66 -17.62 -4.28 -11.44
C ILE A 66 -18.65 -5.43 -11.36
N PRO A 67 -18.45 -6.56 -12.06
CA PRO A 67 -19.31 -7.74 -11.94
C PRO A 67 -19.26 -8.36 -10.53
N ASP A 68 -20.32 -9.07 -10.14
CA ASP A 68 -20.43 -9.70 -8.80
C ASP A 68 -19.32 -10.75 -8.57
N GLU A 69 -18.87 -11.42 -9.63
CA GLU A 69 -17.73 -12.36 -9.62
C GLU A 69 -16.37 -11.70 -9.38
N CYS A 70 -16.29 -10.38 -9.52
CA CYS A 70 -15.09 -9.57 -9.32
C CYS A 70 -15.18 -8.70 -8.06
N LEU A 71 -16.04 -9.06 -7.09
CA LEU A 71 -16.18 -8.33 -5.84
C LEU A 71 -14.81 -8.10 -5.20
N THR A 72 -14.53 -6.83 -4.89
CA THR A 72 -13.19 -6.38 -4.51
C THR A 72 -13.23 -5.55 -3.23
N VAL A 73 -12.21 -5.73 -2.39
CA VAL A 73 -11.99 -4.86 -1.22
C VAL A 73 -10.70 -4.06 -1.41
N VAL A 74 -10.77 -2.75 -1.23
CA VAL A 74 -9.60 -1.90 -1.06
C VAL A 74 -9.19 -1.92 0.41
N ALA A 75 -8.07 -2.58 0.72
CA ALA A 75 -7.54 -2.71 2.07
C ALA A 75 -6.39 -1.72 2.30
N VAL A 76 -6.50 -0.90 3.36
CA VAL A 76 -5.50 0.09 3.74
C VAL A 76 -4.95 -0.27 5.12
N PRO A 77 -3.76 -0.91 5.23
CA PRO A 77 -3.13 -1.19 6.51
C PRO A 77 -2.54 0.08 7.13
N THR A 78 -2.96 0.38 8.37
CA THR A 78 -2.62 1.63 9.07
C THR A 78 -2.37 1.40 10.55
N LEU A 79 -1.65 2.29 11.20
CA LEU A 79 -1.43 2.24 12.65
C LEU A 79 -2.17 3.40 13.32
N LEU A 80 -2.85 3.15 14.43
CA LEU A 80 -3.58 4.18 15.18
C LEU A 80 -2.61 4.92 16.11
N LEU A 81 -2.13 6.10 15.71
CA LEU A 81 -1.20 6.89 16.54
C LEU A 81 -1.93 7.88 17.46
N ASN A 82 -2.89 8.61 16.91
CA ASN A 82 -3.63 9.66 17.62
C ASN A 82 -4.97 9.94 16.94
N GLU A 83 -5.81 10.73 17.61
CA GLU A 83 -7.15 11.09 17.14
C GLU A 83 -7.13 11.84 15.81
N SER A 84 -6.24 12.84 15.64
CA SER A 84 -6.18 13.64 14.42
C SER A 84 -5.86 12.79 13.20
N GLN A 85 -4.83 11.95 13.30
CA GLN A 85 -4.45 11.03 12.22
C GLN A 85 -5.54 10.00 11.94
N THR A 86 -6.21 9.49 12.98
CA THR A 86 -7.33 8.54 12.82
C THR A 86 -8.45 9.16 11.99
N ARG A 87 -8.81 10.42 12.27
CA ARG A 87 -9.81 11.17 11.50
C ARG A 87 -9.37 11.36 10.05
N GLN A 88 -8.12 11.81 9.83
CA GLN A 88 -7.56 11.99 8.49
C GLN A 88 -7.53 10.69 7.68
N MET A 89 -7.24 9.55 8.31
CA MET A 89 -7.23 8.24 7.64
C MET A 89 -8.63 7.83 7.17
N VAL A 90 -9.66 8.08 7.98
CA VAL A 90 -11.06 7.79 7.61
C VAL A 90 -11.54 8.75 6.52
N GLU A 91 -11.18 10.04 6.59
CA GLU A 91 -11.45 11.01 5.53
C GLU A 91 -10.76 10.61 4.21
N ALA A 92 -9.50 10.21 4.26
CA ALA A 92 -8.79 9.73 3.08
C ALA A 92 -9.42 8.45 2.49
N LEU A 93 -9.95 7.57 3.34
CA LEU A 93 -10.72 6.39 2.89
C LEU A 93 -12.02 6.82 2.17
N GLU A 94 -12.73 7.81 2.71
CA GLU A 94 -13.93 8.38 2.08
C GLU A 94 -13.61 9.01 0.72
N VAL A 95 -12.50 9.75 0.59
CA VAL A 95 -12.06 10.32 -0.69
C VAL A 95 -11.79 9.21 -1.72
N ARG A 96 -11.12 8.12 -1.32
CA ARG A 96 -10.87 6.96 -2.20
C ARG A 96 -12.17 6.30 -2.65
N PHE A 97 -13.14 6.16 -1.74
CA PHE A 97 -14.49 5.67 -2.05
C PHE A 97 -15.20 6.59 -3.05
N LEU A 98 -15.19 7.90 -2.82
CA LEU A 98 -15.86 8.87 -3.70
C LEU A 98 -15.28 8.88 -5.12
N GLY A 99 -13.97 8.65 -5.27
CA GLY A 99 -13.31 8.50 -6.56
C GLY A 99 -13.60 7.17 -7.27
N ASN A 100 -14.02 6.12 -6.54
CA ASN A 100 -14.18 4.76 -7.07
C ASN A 100 -15.46 4.13 -6.54
N ARG A 101 -16.62 4.64 -6.97
CA ARG A 101 -17.93 4.20 -6.46
C ARG A 101 -18.50 3.05 -7.28
N ASP A 102 -18.59 1.88 -6.67
CA ASP A 102 -19.22 0.69 -7.26
C ASP A 102 -19.94 -0.12 -6.17
N LYS A 103 -20.96 -0.91 -6.54
CA LYS A 103 -21.66 -1.79 -5.59
C LYS A 103 -20.78 -2.96 -5.10
N ASN A 104 -19.82 -3.38 -5.94
CA ASN A 104 -18.94 -4.51 -5.70
C ASN A 104 -17.51 -4.08 -5.33
N LEU A 105 -17.34 -2.84 -4.87
CA LEU A 105 -16.06 -2.31 -4.41
C LEU A 105 -16.19 -1.74 -3.01
N HIS A 106 -15.63 -2.45 -2.03
CA HIS A 106 -15.69 -2.08 -0.62
C HIS A 106 -14.34 -1.52 -0.14
N PHE A 107 -14.34 -0.83 0.99
CA PHE A 107 -13.15 -0.14 1.52
C PHE A 107 -12.94 -0.53 2.99
N ALA A 108 -11.74 -0.99 3.33
CA ALA A 108 -11.40 -1.49 4.66
C ALA A 108 -10.14 -0.82 5.22
N LEU A 109 -10.21 -0.34 6.46
CA LEU A 109 -9.03 -0.01 7.26
C LEU A 109 -8.62 -1.23 8.08
N LEU A 110 -7.34 -1.64 7.94
CA LEU A 110 -6.74 -2.69 8.73
C LEU A 110 -5.81 -2.05 9.77
N THR A 111 -6.24 -1.99 11.02
CA THR A 111 -5.58 -1.20 12.07
C THR A 111 -4.82 -2.07 13.06
N ASP A 112 -3.68 -1.55 13.52
CA ASP A 112 -2.97 -2.02 14.72
C ASP A 112 -2.84 -0.83 15.69
N SER A 113 -2.68 -1.11 16.98
CA SER A 113 -2.21 -0.14 17.98
C SER A 113 -0.69 -0.01 17.98
N VAL A 114 -0.18 1.04 18.62
CA VAL A 114 1.27 1.27 18.80
C VAL A 114 1.90 0.13 19.61
N ASP A 115 3.13 -0.23 19.25
CA ASP A 115 3.92 -1.24 19.97
C ASP A 115 4.07 -0.84 21.45
N SER A 116 3.84 -1.79 22.36
CA SER A 116 3.77 -1.52 23.81
C SER A 116 4.47 -2.60 24.62
N ARG A 117 5.14 -2.20 25.72
CA ARG A 117 5.70 -3.16 26.69
C ARG A 117 4.65 -3.69 27.68
N ASN A 118 3.57 -2.93 27.88
CA ASN A 118 2.62 -3.14 28.97
C ASN A 118 1.45 -4.08 28.61
N GLY A 119 1.51 -4.74 27.45
CA GLY A 119 0.38 -5.51 26.93
C GLY A 119 -0.58 -4.68 26.09
N PRO A 120 -1.52 -5.33 25.39
CA PRO A 120 -2.65 -4.66 24.77
C PRO A 120 -3.50 -4.01 25.86
N ALA A 121 -3.90 -2.76 25.64
CA ALA A 121 -4.85 -2.08 26.51
C ALA A 121 -6.24 -2.70 26.36
N ASP A 122 -6.95 -2.90 27.47
CA ASP A 122 -8.32 -3.44 27.45
C ASP A 122 -9.29 -2.55 26.67
N GLU A 123 -9.09 -1.22 26.73
CA GLU A 123 -9.87 -0.24 25.97
C GLU A 123 -8.98 0.85 25.37
N ASP A 124 -8.67 0.74 24.07
CA ASP A 124 -8.00 1.81 23.33
C ASP A 124 -9.05 2.76 22.71
N PRO A 125 -9.10 4.04 23.12
CA PRO A 125 -10.08 5.00 22.63
C PRO A 125 -9.95 5.27 21.13
N LEU A 126 -8.77 5.07 20.53
CA LEU A 126 -8.58 5.25 19.08
C LEU A 126 -9.29 4.17 18.28
N ILE A 127 -9.33 2.93 18.79
CA ILE A 127 -10.08 1.84 18.15
C ILE A 127 -11.56 2.19 18.12
N ARG A 128 -12.11 2.66 19.26
CA ARG A 128 -13.52 3.09 19.37
C ARG A 128 -13.83 4.25 18.44
N LEU A 129 -12.95 5.27 18.42
CA LEU A 129 -13.10 6.41 17.53
C LEU A 129 -13.13 5.98 16.07
N CYS A 130 -12.19 5.13 15.62
CA CYS A 130 -12.14 4.65 14.25
C CYS A 130 -13.42 3.88 13.87
N SER A 131 -13.88 2.97 14.76
CA SER A 131 -15.14 2.24 14.59
C SER A 131 -16.34 3.17 14.41
N GLN A 132 -16.49 4.17 15.28
CA GLN A 132 -17.59 5.14 15.21
C GLN A 132 -17.55 5.97 13.92
N LEU A 133 -16.37 6.38 13.45
CA LEU A 133 -16.21 7.11 12.21
C LEU A 133 -16.60 6.27 10.99
N ILE A 134 -16.24 4.98 10.98
CA ILE A 134 -16.60 4.04 9.91
C ILE A 134 -18.11 3.76 9.90
N GLU A 135 -18.73 3.56 11.07
CA GLU A 135 -20.19 3.45 11.18
C GLU A 135 -20.91 4.72 10.69
N ARG A 136 -20.34 5.90 10.97
CA ARG A 136 -20.87 7.17 10.46
C ARG A 136 -20.80 7.24 8.94
N LEU A 137 -19.70 6.79 8.33
CA LEU A 137 -19.61 6.70 6.85
C LEU A 137 -20.65 5.72 6.30
N ASN A 138 -20.77 4.52 6.87
CA ASN A 138 -21.77 3.55 6.45
C ASN A 138 -23.21 4.11 6.54
N ARG A 139 -23.55 4.81 7.62
CA ARG A 139 -24.85 5.49 7.75
C ARG A 139 -25.03 6.61 6.71
N LYS A 140 -23.99 7.42 6.49
CA LYS A 140 -24.00 8.52 5.49
C LYS A 140 -24.26 8.00 4.07
N TYR A 141 -23.76 6.81 3.75
CA TYR A 141 -23.80 6.24 2.41
C TYR A 141 -24.80 5.09 2.21
N ALA A 142 -25.54 4.70 3.25
CA ALA A 142 -26.44 3.53 3.26
C ALA A 142 -27.46 3.49 2.09
N GLN A 143 -28.00 4.64 1.68
CA GLN A 143 -29.04 4.71 0.65
C GLN A 143 -28.50 4.61 -0.79
N GLN A 144 -27.18 4.63 -0.99
CA GLN A 144 -26.62 4.81 -2.33
C GLN A 144 -26.44 3.51 -3.12
N SER A 145 -26.74 2.35 -2.52
CA SER A 145 -26.51 1.01 -3.12
C SER A 145 -25.11 0.89 -3.75
N ARG A 146 -24.11 1.48 -3.09
CA ARG A 146 -22.68 1.41 -3.43
C ARG A 146 -21.96 0.66 -2.32
N GLY A 147 -20.66 0.43 -2.53
CA GLY A 147 -19.78 -0.23 -1.59
C GLY A 147 -19.83 0.34 -0.17
N SER A 148 -19.30 -0.45 0.75
CA SER A 148 -19.38 -0.19 2.19
C SER A 148 -17.99 -0.05 2.79
N PHE A 149 -17.96 0.53 3.99
CA PHE A 149 -16.75 0.78 4.76
C PHE A 149 -16.61 -0.26 5.87
N PHE A 150 -15.37 -0.66 6.12
CA PHE A 150 -15.04 -1.65 7.13
C PHE A 150 -13.89 -1.18 8.01
N HIS A 151 -13.95 -1.55 9.28
CA HIS A 151 -12.83 -1.42 10.22
C HIS A 151 -12.49 -2.81 10.76
N PHE A 152 -11.23 -3.19 10.60
CA PHE A 152 -10.67 -4.42 11.14
C PHE A 152 -9.51 -4.05 12.05
N HIS A 153 -9.65 -4.26 13.36
CA HIS A 153 -8.56 -4.08 14.31
C HIS A 153 -8.03 -5.43 14.76
N ARG A 154 -6.71 -5.59 14.72
CA ARG A 154 -6.04 -6.86 15.02
C ARG A 154 -5.62 -6.95 16.50
N HIS A 155 -5.57 -8.17 17.04
CA HIS A 155 -4.93 -8.41 18.35
C HIS A 155 -3.41 -8.20 18.31
N GLN A 156 -2.83 -7.62 19.35
CA GLN A 156 -1.38 -7.59 19.52
C GLN A 156 -0.85 -8.95 19.99
N VAL A 157 0.33 -9.32 19.51
CA VAL A 157 1.02 -10.55 19.92
C VAL A 157 2.34 -10.18 20.58
N TYR A 158 2.72 -10.91 21.63
CA TYR A 158 4.00 -10.69 22.30
C TYR A 158 5.16 -11.19 21.43
N CYS A 159 6.08 -10.29 21.12
CA CYS A 159 7.31 -10.60 20.39
C CYS A 159 8.46 -10.79 21.38
N ALA A 160 8.87 -12.03 21.61
CA ALA A 160 9.92 -12.35 22.59
C ALA A 160 11.29 -11.77 22.22
N SER A 161 11.61 -11.62 20.92
CA SER A 161 12.87 -11.04 20.47
C SER A 161 12.96 -9.53 20.72
N GLU A 162 11.83 -8.83 20.68
CA GLU A 162 11.74 -7.37 20.88
C GLU A 162 11.30 -6.99 22.31
N GLY A 163 10.80 -7.96 23.08
CA GLY A 163 10.27 -7.75 24.43
C GLY A 163 9.02 -6.85 24.45
N MET A 164 8.27 -6.78 23.35
CA MET A 164 7.12 -5.88 23.16
C MET A 164 5.91 -6.60 22.57
N TRP A 165 4.73 -6.11 22.91
CA TRP A 165 3.47 -6.44 22.26
C TRP A 165 3.33 -5.60 21.00
N MET A 166 3.21 -6.27 19.86
CA MET A 166 3.19 -5.62 18.55
C MET A 166 2.37 -6.43 17.55
N GLY A 167 2.03 -5.80 16.44
CA GLY A 167 1.46 -6.49 15.29
C GLY A 167 2.51 -7.33 14.56
N TRP A 168 2.28 -8.64 14.42
CA TRP A 168 3.20 -9.51 13.68
C TRP A 168 3.31 -9.09 12.21
N GLU A 169 4.51 -9.16 11.64
CA GLU A 169 4.85 -8.78 10.24
C GLU A 169 4.30 -7.42 9.75
N ARG A 170 4.01 -6.47 10.64
CA ARG A 170 3.56 -5.08 10.33
C ARG A 170 2.51 -5.02 9.20
N LYS A 171 2.80 -4.32 8.08
CA LYS A 171 1.91 -4.17 6.92
C LYS A 171 1.57 -5.51 6.27
N ARG A 172 2.57 -6.41 6.12
CA ARG A 172 2.40 -7.71 5.48
C ARG A 172 1.50 -8.63 6.33
N GLY A 173 1.74 -8.68 7.64
CA GLY A 173 0.93 -9.49 8.55
C GLY A 173 -0.55 -9.11 8.52
N LYS A 174 -0.87 -7.81 8.54
CA LYS A 174 -2.27 -7.31 8.42
C LYS A 174 -2.98 -7.85 7.18
N LEU A 175 -2.28 -7.86 6.04
CA LEU A 175 -2.84 -8.33 4.78
C LEU A 175 -3.00 -9.85 4.75
N LEU A 176 -2.06 -10.59 5.35
CA LEU A 176 -2.16 -12.05 5.49
C LEU A 176 -3.31 -12.45 6.42
N ASP A 177 -3.46 -11.77 7.55
CA ASP A 177 -4.56 -12.01 8.48
C ASP A 177 -5.91 -11.65 7.83
N PHE A 178 -5.97 -10.55 7.08
CA PHE A 178 -7.16 -10.17 6.32
C PHE A 178 -7.53 -11.19 5.25
N ASN A 179 -6.54 -11.69 4.50
CA ASN A 179 -6.76 -12.73 3.52
C ASN A 179 -7.23 -14.05 4.16
N SER A 180 -6.66 -14.42 5.32
CA SER A 180 -7.06 -15.61 6.08
C SER A 180 -8.49 -15.48 6.61
N PHE A 181 -8.87 -14.28 7.06
CA PHE A 181 -10.23 -13.96 7.47
C PHE A 181 -11.22 -14.08 6.31
N LEU A 182 -10.92 -13.49 5.16
CA LEU A 182 -11.76 -13.58 3.96
C LEU A 182 -11.95 -15.01 3.46
N ARG A 183 -10.94 -15.87 3.67
CA ARG A 183 -10.98 -17.30 3.33
C ARG A 183 -11.63 -18.17 4.41
N ALA A 184 -12.07 -17.58 5.52
CA ALA A 184 -12.60 -18.29 6.69
C ALA A 184 -11.64 -19.34 7.29
N GLU A 185 -10.32 -19.09 7.20
CA GLU A 185 -9.28 -19.98 7.73
C GLU A 185 -8.86 -19.60 9.16
N HIS A 186 -8.68 -18.31 9.40
CA HIS A 186 -8.28 -17.77 10.70
C HIS A 186 -8.78 -16.34 10.86
N ASP A 187 -9.14 -15.97 12.09
CA ASP A 187 -9.63 -14.63 12.44
C ASP A 187 -8.76 -14.03 13.54
N ALA A 188 -7.86 -13.12 13.14
CA ALA A 188 -6.97 -12.40 14.05
C ALA A 188 -7.54 -11.03 14.50
N PHE A 189 -8.76 -10.69 14.08
CA PHE A 189 -9.34 -9.35 14.29
C PHE A 189 -10.24 -9.31 15.52
N SER A 190 -9.82 -8.54 16.53
CA SER A 190 -10.57 -8.31 17.75
C SER A 190 -11.82 -7.45 17.53
N VAL A 191 -11.72 -6.47 16.64
CA VAL A 191 -12.82 -5.57 16.28
C VAL A 191 -13.08 -5.64 14.79
N LYS A 192 -14.35 -5.83 14.44
CA LYS A 192 -14.84 -5.90 13.07
C LYS A 192 -16.10 -5.05 12.95
N ILE A 193 -16.05 -4.00 12.13
CA ILE A 193 -17.17 -3.08 11.89
C ILE A 193 -17.53 -3.10 10.41
N GLY A 194 -18.82 -3.04 10.11
CA GLY A 194 -19.39 -3.10 8.77
C GLY A 194 -20.22 -4.37 8.56
N ASP A 195 -20.97 -4.44 7.46
CA ASP A 195 -21.77 -5.62 7.13
C ASP A 195 -20.87 -6.71 6.52
N LEU A 196 -20.39 -7.62 7.37
CA LEU A 196 -19.48 -8.70 6.99
C LEU A 196 -20.11 -9.68 5.98
N SER A 197 -21.45 -9.70 5.84
CA SER A 197 -22.10 -10.57 4.86
C SER A 197 -21.73 -10.23 3.42
N LEU A 198 -21.35 -8.97 3.16
CA LEU A 198 -20.88 -8.47 1.87
C LEU A 198 -19.50 -9.01 1.49
N LEU A 199 -18.73 -9.54 2.45
CA LEU A 199 -17.35 -9.98 2.23
C LEU A 199 -17.20 -11.48 1.91
N LYS A 200 -18.31 -12.24 1.82
CA LYS A 200 -18.28 -13.70 1.61
C LYS A 200 -17.67 -14.13 0.28
N ASN A 201 -17.82 -13.31 -0.76
CA ASN A 201 -17.42 -13.65 -2.13
C ASN A 201 -16.34 -12.70 -2.68
N VAL A 202 -15.50 -12.14 -1.81
CA VAL A 202 -14.39 -11.28 -2.23
C VAL A 202 -13.45 -12.07 -3.13
N ARG A 203 -13.30 -11.62 -4.37
CA ARG A 203 -12.39 -12.22 -5.35
C ARG A 203 -11.01 -11.57 -5.33
N TYR A 204 -10.96 -10.25 -5.16
CA TYR A 204 -9.72 -9.49 -5.20
C TYR A 204 -9.58 -8.56 -3.99
N VAL A 205 -8.33 -8.33 -3.60
CA VAL A 205 -7.98 -7.30 -2.61
C VAL A 205 -7.00 -6.33 -3.27
N ILE A 206 -7.36 -5.06 -3.32
CA ILE A 206 -6.44 -3.97 -3.71
C ILE A 206 -5.82 -3.45 -2.42
N THR A 207 -4.51 -3.58 -2.29
CA THR A 207 -3.79 -3.09 -1.11
C THR A 207 -3.21 -1.71 -1.40
N LEU A 208 -3.49 -0.73 -0.53
CA LEU A 208 -2.94 0.62 -0.64
C LEU A 208 -2.21 0.99 0.65
N ASP A 209 -1.05 1.62 0.55
CA ASP A 209 -0.46 2.26 1.71
C ASP A 209 -1.31 3.44 2.19
N SER A 210 -1.14 3.84 3.45
CA SER A 210 -1.89 4.94 4.08
C SER A 210 -1.78 6.26 3.33
N ASP A 211 -0.63 6.51 2.70
CA ASP A 211 -0.27 7.68 1.91
C ASP A 211 -0.54 7.50 0.39
N THR A 212 -0.88 6.28 -0.04
CA THR A 212 -1.18 6.03 -1.45
C THR A 212 -2.57 6.55 -1.81
N GLN A 213 -2.62 7.39 -2.83
CA GLN A 213 -3.88 7.82 -3.43
C GLN A 213 -4.43 6.73 -4.35
N LEU A 214 -5.75 6.63 -4.43
CA LEU A 214 -6.44 5.82 -5.43
C LEU A 214 -7.16 6.78 -6.38
N PRO A 215 -6.55 7.09 -7.55
CA PRO A 215 -7.17 8.00 -8.51
C PRO A 215 -8.55 7.52 -8.93
N ARG A 216 -9.34 8.45 -9.46
CA ARG A 216 -10.67 8.16 -9.98
C ARG A 216 -10.60 7.04 -11.03
N GLU A 217 -11.53 6.09 -10.94
CA GLU A 217 -11.64 4.92 -11.83
C GLU A 217 -10.42 3.98 -11.87
N ALA A 218 -9.42 4.19 -11.00
CA ALA A 218 -8.23 3.33 -10.95
C ALA A 218 -8.59 1.91 -10.50
N ALA A 219 -9.50 1.76 -9.54
CA ALA A 219 -9.90 0.44 -9.04
C ALA A 219 -10.49 -0.43 -10.16
N GLN A 220 -11.42 0.11 -10.96
CA GLN A 220 -12.03 -0.61 -12.09
C GLN A 220 -10.98 -1.07 -13.10
N LYS A 221 -9.96 -0.24 -13.38
CA LYS A 221 -8.85 -0.60 -14.28
C LYS A 221 -7.97 -1.71 -13.69
N LEU A 222 -7.65 -1.65 -12.40
CA LEU A 222 -6.87 -2.68 -11.70
C LEU A 222 -7.62 -4.02 -11.69
N ILE A 223 -8.91 -4.00 -11.36
CA ILE A 223 -9.78 -5.17 -11.33
C ILE A 223 -9.94 -5.75 -12.74
N GLY A 224 -10.20 -4.90 -13.74
CA GLY A 224 -10.31 -5.32 -15.13
C GLY A 224 -9.01 -5.93 -15.67
N THR A 225 -7.86 -5.50 -15.16
CA THR A 225 -6.57 -6.11 -15.47
C THR A 225 -6.49 -7.51 -14.84
N LEU A 226 -6.73 -7.66 -13.54
CA LEU A 226 -6.66 -8.98 -12.88
C LEU A 226 -7.72 -9.98 -13.36
N ALA A 227 -8.91 -9.50 -13.72
CA ALA A 227 -9.99 -10.32 -14.24
C ALA A 227 -9.74 -10.80 -15.68
N HIS A 228 -8.83 -10.16 -16.42
CA HIS A 228 -8.54 -10.56 -17.79
C HIS A 228 -7.95 -11.98 -17.83
N PRO A 229 -8.45 -12.89 -18.69
CA PRO A 229 -8.01 -14.30 -18.72
C PRO A 229 -6.49 -14.48 -18.89
N LEU A 230 -5.84 -13.60 -19.67
CA LEU A 230 -4.40 -13.63 -19.89
C LEU A 230 -3.54 -13.19 -18.68
N ASN A 231 -4.15 -12.65 -17.62
CA ASN A 231 -3.46 -12.21 -16.41
C ASN A 231 -3.76 -13.11 -15.20
N ARG A 232 -4.40 -14.27 -15.42
CA ARG A 232 -4.70 -15.22 -14.34
C ARG A 232 -3.39 -15.72 -13.72
N ALA A 233 -3.36 -15.75 -12.38
CA ALA A 233 -2.25 -16.34 -11.66
C ALA A 233 -2.15 -17.83 -12.01
N VAL A 234 -0.96 -18.25 -12.44
CA VAL A 234 -0.65 -19.65 -12.68
C VAL A 234 -0.01 -20.19 -11.39
N PHE A 235 -0.47 -21.35 -10.95
CA PHE A 235 0.06 -22.04 -9.78
C PHE A 235 0.75 -23.31 -10.24
N ASP A 236 1.82 -23.69 -9.54
CA ASP A 236 2.45 -24.98 -9.72
C ASP A 236 1.59 -26.10 -9.10
N SER A 237 2.02 -27.34 -9.29
CA SER A 237 1.33 -28.52 -8.75
C SER A 237 1.28 -28.57 -7.22
N SER A 238 2.08 -27.77 -6.52
CA SER A 238 2.08 -27.64 -5.06
C SER A 238 1.21 -26.49 -4.55
N GLY A 239 0.58 -25.73 -5.45
CA GLY A 239 -0.23 -24.55 -5.11
C GLY A 239 0.60 -23.29 -4.84
N LYS A 240 1.91 -23.30 -5.12
CA LYS A 240 2.73 -22.08 -5.11
C LYS A 240 2.57 -21.34 -6.42
N LYS A 241 2.59 -20.01 -6.35
CA LYS A 241 2.53 -19.15 -7.53
C LYS A 241 3.79 -19.34 -8.38
N LEU A 242 3.61 -19.63 -9.68
CA LEU A 242 4.69 -19.68 -10.68
C LEU A 242 5.18 -18.27 -11.04
#